data_AF-A0A7C0YFU2-F1
#
_entry.id   AF-A0A7C0YFU2-F1
#
_cell.length_a   1.000
_cell.length_b   1.000
_cell.length_c   1.000
_cell.angle_alpha   90.00
_cell.angle_beta   90.00
_cell.angle_gamma   90.00
#
_symmetry.space_group_name_H-M   'P 1'
#
loop_
_entity.id
_entity.type
_entity.pdbx_description
1 polymer ?
#
loop_
_entity_poly.entity_id
_entity_poly.type
_entity_poly.pdbx_seq_one_letter_code
_entity_poly.pdbx_strand_id
1 'polypeptide(L)'
;MSLYTQQDKNVRKTWFLMTVFLVVVIGIGWAFSQIYGNSIILYVAVAFSLLMNFFSFWYSDKIVLKMAGARPIKKKDNLELYRSVENLCITAGLPMPKIYIIN
;
A
#
# COMPACT_ATOMS: atom_id res chain seq x y z
N MET A 1 5.56 -24.84 7.19
CA MET A 1 5.09 -23.64 6.46
C MET A 1 6.32 -22.86 6.02
N SER A 2 6.67 -22.87 4.73
CA SER A 2 7.89 -22.19 4.25
C SER A 2 7.62 -20.72 3.93
N LEU A 3 8.65 -19.86 3.94
CA LEU A 3 8.51 -18.44 3.61
C LEU A 3 7.84 -18.20 2.24
N TYR A 4 8.10 -19.08 1.27
CA TYR A 4 7.47 -19.05 -0.05
C TYR A 4 5.93 -19.17 0.02
N THR A 5 5.41 -20.05 0.89
CA THR A 5 3.95 -20.20 1.06
C THR A 5 3.25 -18.95 1.61
N GLN A 6 3.98 -18.06 2.29
CA GLN A 6 3.45 -16.78 2.77
C GLN A 6 3.52 -15.70 1.69
N GLN A 7 4.58 -15.70 0.87
CA GLN A 7 4.71 -14.82 -0.28
C GLN A 7 3.54 -15.02 -1.26
N ASP A 8 3.24 -16.26 -1.63
CA ASP A 8 2.17 -16.58 -2.58
C ASP A 8 0.79 -16.16 -2.05
N LYS A 9 0.54 -16.37 -0.75
CA LYS A 9 -0.70 -15.94 -0.10
C LYS A 9 -0.88 -14.43 -0.14
N ASN A 10 0.18 -13.67 0.08
CA ASN A 10 0.15 -12.21 0.03
C ASN A 10 -0.08 -11.70 -1.39
N VAL A 11 0.62 -12.26 -2.37
CA VAL A 11 0.43 -11.91 -3.79
C VAL A 11 -1.01 -12.15 -4.23
N ARG A 12 -1.58 -13.31 -3.89
CA ARG A 12 -2.96 -13.64 -4.22
C ARG A 12 -3.97 -12.69 -3.55
N LYS A 13 -3.74 -12.33 -2.28
CA LYS A 13 -4.59 -11.35 -1.58
C LYS A 13 -4.52 -9.97 -2.22
N THR A 14 -3.33 -9.52 -2.60
CA THR A 14 -3.15 -8.23 -3.29
C THR A 14 -3.92 -8.20 -4.60
N TRP A 15 -3.77 -9.24 -5.43
CA TRP A 15 -4.54 -9.37 -6.67
C TRP A 15 -6.05 -9.37 -6.44
N PHE A 16 -6.53 -10.15 -5.47
CA PHE A 16 -7.95 -10.20 -5.12
C PHE A 16 -8.49 -8.82 -4.72
N LEU A 17 -7.78 -8.10 -3.84
CA LEU A 17 -8.17 -6.76 -3.41
C LEU A 17 -8.19 -5.76 -4.58
N MET A 18 -7.18 -5.80 -5.45
CA MET A 18 -7.10 -4.91 -6.62
C MET A 18 -8.25 -5.16 -7.60
N THR A 19 -8.58 -6.44 -7.88
CA THR A 19 -9.71 -6.80 -8.74
C THR A 19 -11.05 -6.37 -8.15
N VAL A 20 -11.29 -6.64 -6.85
CA VAL A 20 -12.53 -6.24 -6.17
C VAL A 20 -12.70 -4.73 -6.19
N PHE A 21 -11.65 -3.96 -5.89
CA PHE A 21 -11.70 -2.50 -5.94
C PHE A 21 -12.08 -2.00 -7.33
N LEU A 22 -11.47 -2.55 -8.38
CA LEU A 22 -11.74 -2.16 -9.76
C LEU A 22 -13.20 -2.45 -10.13
N VAL A 23 -13.72 -3.64 -9.83
CA VAL A 23 -15.13 -4.00 -10.08
C VAL A 23 -16.10 -3.07 -9.35
N VAL A 24 -15.81 -2.74 -8.08
CA VAL A 24 -16.66 -1.83 -7.29
C VAL A 24 -16.68 -0.43 -7.92
N VAL A 25 -15.53 0.14 -8.27
CA VAL A 25 -15.47 1.49 -8.84
C VAL A 25 -16.14 1.55 -10.21
N ILE A 26 -15.94 0.54 -11.06
CA ILE A 26 -16.64 0.45 -12.36
C ILE A 26 -18.14 0.29 -12.16
N GLY A 27 -18.58 -0.57 -11.22
CA GLY A 27 -19.99 -0.77 -10.92
C GLY A 27 -20.68 0.52 -10.46
N ILE A 28 -20.01 1.29 -9.59
CA ILE A 28 -20.47 2.62 -9.17
C ILE A 28 -20.52 3.56 -10.38
N GLY A 29 -19.43 3.67 -11.16
CA GLY A 29 -19.38 4.53 -12.35
C GLY A 29 -20.48 4.21 -13.37
N TRP A 30 -20.79 2.93 -13.55
CA TRP A 30 -21.88 2.46 -14.41
C TRP A 30 -23.27 2.85 -13.88
N ALA A 31 -23.52 2.64 -12.58
CA ALA A 31 -24.79 3.05 -11.96
C ALA A 31 -25.02 4.57 -12.08
N PHE A 32 -23.99 5.38 -11.82
CA PHE A 32 -24.07 6.83 -12.00
C PHE A 32 -24.26 7.22 -13.47
N SER A 33 -23.59 6.55 -14.40
CA SER A 33 -23.75 6.81 -15.83
C SER A 33 -25.19 6.60 -16.31
N GLN A 34 -25.88 5.55 -15.80
CA GLN A 34 -27.28 5.28 -16.11
C GLN A 34 -28.23 6.34 -15.54
N ILE A 35 -28.01 6.77 -14.30
CA ILE A 35 -28.88 7.75 -13.62
C ILE A 35 -28.80 9.13 -14.30
N TYR A 36 -27.60 9.55 -14.69
CA TYR A 36 -27.36 10.87 -15.30
C TYR A 36 -27.44 10.84 -16.84
N GLY A 37 -27.63 9.67 -17.45
CA GLY A 37 -27.69 9.49 -18.91
C GLY A 37 -26.40 9.89 -19.64
N ASN A 38 -25.28 9.99 -18.93
CA ASN A 38 -24.02 10.49 -19.47
C ASN A 38 -22.92 9.43 -19.39
N SER A 39 -22.51 8.91 -20.54
CA SER A 39 -21.45 7.89 -20.68
C SER A 39 -20.06 8.41 -20.30
N ILE A 40 -19.84 9.73 -20.29
CA ILE A 40 -18.55 10.33 -19.89
C ILE A 40 -18.21 9.97 -18.45
N ILE A 41 -19.20 9.86 -17.57
CA ILE A 41 -19.01 9.54 -16.14
C ILE A 41 -18.37 8.16 -15.99
N LEU A 42 -18.78 7.19 -16.81
CA LEU A 42 -18.21 5.84 -16.80
C LEU A 42 -16.75 5.86 -17.26
N TYR A 43 -16.45 6.55 -18.37
CA TYR A 43 -15.06 6.66 -18.85
C TYR A 43 -14.14 7.34 -17.84
N VAL A 44 -14.61 8.40 -17.19
CA VAL A 44 -13.86 9.09 -16.13
C VAL A 44 -13.66 8.19 -14.91
N ALA A 45 -14.70 7.46 -14.48
CA ALA A 45 -14.60 6.55 -13.35
C ALA A 45 -13.62 5.39 -13.61
N VAL A 46 -13.64 4.82 -14.82
CA VAL A 46 -12.69 3.77 -15.23
C VAL A 46 -11.27 4.30 -15.29
N ALA A 47 -11.05 5.45 -15.94
CA ALA A 47 -9.74 6.09 -16.02
C ALA A 47 -9.20 6.42 -14.62
N PHE A 48 -10.05 6.96 -13.74
CA PHE A 48 -9.72 7.24 -12.35
C PHE A 48 -9.37 5.97 -11.57
N SER A 49 -10.15 4.89 -11.72
CA SER A 49 -9.89 3.60 -11.06
C SER A 49 -8.53 3.03 -11.45
N LEU A 50 -8.21 3.05 -12.76
CA LEU A 50 -6.93 2.57 -13.27
C LEU A 50 -5.75 3.41 -12.76
N LEU A 51 -5.88 4.74 -12.83
CA LEU A 51 -4.87 5.64 -12.27
C LEU A 51 -4.67 5.39 -10.78
N MET A 52 -5.76 5.33 -10.01
CA MET A 52 -5.69 5.11 -8.56
C MET A 52 -5.06 3.76 -8.23
N ASN A 53 -5.41 2.70 -8.96
CA ASN A 53 -4.83 1.37 -8.75
C ASN A 53 -3.33 1.35 -9.07
N PHE A 54 -2.92 2.02 -10.15
CA PHE A 54 -1.51 2.17 -10.52
C PHE A 54 -0.72 3.01 -9.51
N PHE A 55 -1.23 4.17 -9.11
CA PHE A 55 -0.62 5.01 -8.08
C PHE A 55 -0.56 4.29 -6.74
N SER A 56 -1.61 3.56 -6.37
CA SER A 56 -1.64 2.76 -5.15
C SER A 56 -0.56 1.69 -5.19
N PHE A 57 -0.38 0.96 -6.30
CA PHE A 57 0.65 -0.08 -6.39
C PHE A 57 2.09 0.48 -6.23
N TRP A 58 2.39 1.65 -6.81
CA TRP A 58 3.74 2.25 -6.73
C TRP A 58 4.00 3.10 -5.49
N TYR A 59 2.98 3.69 -4.90
CA TYR A 59 3.11 4.59 -3.74
C TYR A 59 2.46 4.03 -2.47
N SER A 60 2.03 2.76 -2.46
CA SER A 60 1.37 2.14 -1.30
C SER A 60 2.21 2.28 -0.04
N ASP A 61 3.52 2.10 -0.14
CA ASP A 61 4.46 2.19 0.98
C ASP A 61 4.39 3.58 1.63
N LYS A 62 4.46 4.64 0.83
CA LYS A 62 4.41 6.03 1.32
C LYS A 62 3.02 6.41 1.81
N ILE A 63 1.96 5.92 1.17
CA ILE A 63 0.57 6.20 1.59
C ILE A 63 0.31 5.59 2.96
N VAL A 64 0.67 4.32 3.15
CA VAL A 64 0.49 3.61 4.43
C VAL A 64 1.34 4.26 5.52
N LEU A 65 2.61 4.59 5.25
CA LEU A 65 3.47 5.29 6.22
C LEU A 65 2.89 6.65 6.61
N LYS A 66 2.39 7.43 5.64
CA LYS A 66 1.74 8.73 5.92
C LYS A 66 0.43 8.56 6.71
N MET A 67 -0.42 7.60 6.35
CA MET A 67 -1.67 7.32 7.05
C MET A 67 -1.43 6.87 8.49
N ALA A 68 -0.40 6.05 8.71
CA ALA A 68 -0.01 5.62 10.04
C ALA A 68 0.67 6.73 10.87
N GLY A 69 0.86 7.94 10.33
CA GLY A 69 1.58 9.00 11.03
C GLY A 69 3.06 8.68 11.26
N ALA A 70 3.63 7.77 10.46
CA ALA A 70 4.97 7.27 10.65
C ALA A 70 6.01 8.38 10.35
N ARG A 71 6.77 8.78 11.36
CA ARG A 71 7.82 9.79 11.24
C ARG A 71 9.18 9.10 11.12
N PRO A 72 9.99 9.43 10.09
CA PRO A 72 11.33 8.87 9.97
C PRO A 72 12.18 9.36 11.14
N ILE A 73 12.85 8.44 11.82
CA ILE A 73 13.77 8.78 12.90
C ILE A 73 15.22 8.65 12.46
N LYS A 74 16.07 9.52 13.00
CA LYS A 74 17.52 9.43 12.89
C LYS A 74 18.09 8.87 14.19
N LYS A 75 19.35 8.38 14.13
CA LYS A 75 20.08 7.86 15.30
C LYS A 75 20.10 8.83 16.49
N LYS A 76 20.02 10.14 16.23
CA LYS A 76 19.97 11.19 17.26
C LYS A 76 18.63 11.31 17.97
N ASP A 77 17.52 10.89 17.36
CA ASP A 77 16.18 11.07 17.89
C ASP A 77 15.85 10.01 18.95
N ASN A 78 16.32 8.77 18.76
CA ASN A 78 16.19 7.70 19.75
C ASN A 78 17.32 6.67 19.62
N LEU A 79 18.34 6.77 20.47
CA LEU A 79 19.55 5.96 20.39
C LEU A 79 19.30 4.50 20.80
N GLU A 80 18.43 4.26 21.78
CA GLU A 80 18.11 2.92 22.29
C GLU A 80 17.37 2.09 21.24
N LEU A 81 16.35 2.67 20.60
CA LEU A 81 15.63 1.99 19.53
C LEU A 81 16.55 1.70 18.34
N TYR A 82 17.38 2.67 17.95
CA TYR A 82 18.30 2.50 16.83
C TYR A 82 19.30 1.37 17.09
N ARG A 83 19.90 1.32 18.28
CA ARG A 83 20.83 0.24 18.68
C ARG A 83 20.16 -1.12 18.76
N SER A 84 18.92 -1.17 19.25
CA SER A 84 18.16 -2.42 19.33
C SER A 84 17.93 -3.02 17.94
N VAL A 85 17.50 -2.20 16.98
CA VAL A 85 17.32 -2.62 15.58
C VAL A 85 18.67 -2.96 14.92
N GLU A 86 19.71 -2.15 15.15
CA GLU A 86 21.07 -2.36 14.64
C GLU A 86 21.62 -3.73 15.07
N ASN A 87 21.50 -4.08 16.36
CA ASN A 87 21.93 -5.38 16.88
C ASN A 87 21.15 -6.56 16.27
N LEU A 88 19.83 -6.40 16.07
CA LEU A 88 19.00 -7.42 15.41
C LEU A 88 19.42 -7.62 13.94
N CYS A 89 19.68 -6.53 13.21
CA CYS A 89 20.13 -6.59 11.82
C CYS A 89 21.51 -7.23 11.69
N ILE A 90 22.47 -6.89 12.56
CA ILE A 90 23.80 -7.49 12.60
C ILE A 90 23.69 -9.00 12.84
N THR A 91 22.90 -9.42 13.83
CA THR A 91 22.71 -10.84 14.17
C THR A 91 22.08 -11.62 13.01
N ALA A 92 21.16 -10.99 12.28
CA ALA A 92 20.49 -11.58 11.12
C ALA A 92 21.29 -11.48 9.81
N GLY A 93 22.43 -10.78 9.78
CA GLY A 93 23.18 -10.50 8.55
C GLY A 93 22.43 -9.64 7.53
N LEU A 94 21.50 -8.80 8.01
CA LEU A 94 20.65 -7.95 7.18
C LEU A 94 21.13 -6.49 7.15
N PRO A 95 20.96 -5.76 6.03
CA PRO A 95 21.27 -4.34 5.99
C PRO A 95 20.33 -3.53 6.90
N MET A 96 20.82 -2.40 7.41
CA MET A 96 20.03 -1.54 8.30
C MET A 96 18.81 -0.95 7.56
N PRO A 97 17.58 -1.23 8.01
CA PRO A 97 16.38 -0.71 7.38
C PRO A 97 16.15 0.76 7.75
N LYS A 98 15.26 1.42 7.00
CA LYS A 98 14.73 2.74 7.40
C LYS A 98 13.79 2.55 8.60
N ILE A 99 14.03 3.30 9.67
CA ILE A 99 13.23 3.20 10.90
C ILE A 99 12.25 4.38 10.96
N TYR A 100 10.99 4.07 11.26
CA TYR A 100 9.92 5.05 11.46
C TYR A 100 9.27 4.80 12.82
N ILE A 101 8.90 5.87 13.52
CA ILE A 101 8.06 5.80 14.74
C ILE A 101 6.65 6.24 14.37
N ILE A 102 5.67 5.43 14.79
CA ILE A 102 4.25 5.76 14.79
C ILE A 102 3.90 6.19 16.22
N ASN A 103 3.18 7.30 16.36
CA ASN A 103 2.85 7.90 17.65
C ASN A 103 1.35 7.87 17.91
#